data_AF-A0A4Q7Q9Z6-F1
#
_entry.id   AF-A0A4Q7Q9Z6-F1
#
_cell.length_a   1.000
_cell.length_b   1.000
_cell.length_c   1.000
_cell.angle_alpha   90.00
_cell.angle_beta   90.00
_cell.angle_gamma   90.00
#
_symmetry.space_group_name_H-M   'P 1'
#
loop_
_entity.id
_entity.type
_entity.pdbx_description
1 polymer ?
#
loop_
_entity_poly.entity_id
_entity_poly.type
_entity_poly.pdbx_seq_one_letter_code
_entity_poly.pdbx_strand_id
1 'polypeptide(L)'
;MGIEVVVADVLTPETCGLYRRELPGCLIVHLTVGFPEALRRAASRKVWLTDDEFRMLHEADVANPPTADHRIQVDELDLQSQTKKVERLWEG
;
A
#
# COMPACT_ATOMS: atom_id res chain seq x y z
N MET A 1 -14.24 -3.67 18.54
CA MET A 1 -13.69 -2.33 18.29
C MET A 1 -13.55 -2.16 16.79
N GLY A 2 -13.85 -0.99 16.25
CA GLY A 2 -13.80 -0.73 14.80
C GLY A 2 -12.63 0.20 14.43
N ILE A 3 -12.32 0.27 13.14
CA ILE A 3 -11.45 1.31 12.59
C ILE A 3 -12.33 2.52 12.34
N GLU A 4 -12.14 3.61 13.09
CA GLU A 4 -12.95 4.82 12.95
C GLU A 4 -12.67 5.56 11.65
N VAL A 5 -11.40 5.55 11.19
CA VAL A 5 -10.95 6.24 9.98
C VAL A 5 -9.92 5.39 9.25
N VAL A 6 -10.13 5.20 7.95
CA VAL A 6 -9.14 4.59 7.03
C VAL A 6 -8.71 5.66 6.02
N VAL A 7 -7.41 5.88 5.91
CA VAL A 7 -6.81 6.67 4.84
C VAL A 7 -6.13 5.71 3.87
N ALA A 8 -6.59 5.70 2.62
CA ALA A 8 -5.95 4.95 1.54
C ALA A 8 -5.22 5.95 0.64
N ASP A 9 -3.90 5.90 0.65
CA ASP A 9 -3.02 6.81 -0.08
C ASP A 9 -1.79 6.06 -0.60
N VAL A 10 -1.06 6.68 -1.53
CA VAL A 10 0.28 6.22 -1.92
C VAL A 10 1.24 6.54 -0.77
N LEU A 11 1.84 5.48 -0.20
CA LEU A 11 2.78 5.62 0.89
C LEU A 11 4.20 5.84 0.37
N THR A 12 4.78 6.98 0.73
CA THR A 12 6.19 7.30 0.55
C THR A 12 6.84 7.52 1.92
N PRO A 13 8.17 7.53 2.04
CA PRO A 13 8.84 7.90 3.29
C PRO A 13 8.37 9.26 3.83
N GLU A 14 8.11 10.23 2.96
CA GLU A 14 7.65 11.56 3.31
C GLU A 14 6.22 11.55 3.85
N THR A 15 5.29 10.82 3.21
CA THR A 15 3.90 10.73 3.69
C THR A 15 3.80 9.96 5.00
N CYS A 16 4.62 8.91 5.19
CA CYS A 16 4.75 8.26 6.50
C CYS A 16 5.24 9.24 7.57
N GLY A 17 6.28 10.03 7.27
CA GLY A 17 6.78 11.05 8.18
C GLY A 17 5.72 12.08 8.54
N LEU A 18 4.87 12.48 7.59
CA LEU A 18 3.73 13.37 7.83
C LEU A 18 2.70 12.71 8.76
N TYR A 19 2.23 11.50 8.45
CA TYR A 19 1.22 10.82 9.27
C TYR A 19 1.69 10.59 10.71
N ARG A 20 2.97 10.27 10.91
CA ARG A 20 3.53 10.13 12.27
C ARG A 20 3.50 11.40 13.08
N ARG A 21 3.67 12.56 12.43
CA ARG A 21 3.62 13.86 13.13
C ARG A 21 2.18 14.28 13.42
N GLU A 22 1.30 14.16 12.44
CA GLU A 22 -0.05 14.74 12.51
C GLU A 22 -1.07 13.78 13.15
N LEU A 23 -0.84 12.47 13.09
CA LEU A 23 -1.74 11.42 13.60
C LEU A 23 -0.98 10.50 14.56
N PRO A 24 -0.61 10.99 15.77
CA PRO A 24 0.09 10.17 16.75
C PRO A 24 -0.79 8.99 17.16
N GLY A 25 -0.30 7.77 16.90
CA GLY A 25 -1.03 6.52 17.16
C GLY A 25 -1.71 5.88 15.95
N CYS A 26 -1.56 6.44 14.74
CA CYS A 26 -2.02 5.76 13.54
C CYS A 26 -1.20 4.50 13.25
N LEU A 27 -1.87 3.44 12.79
CA LEU A 27 -1.25 2.22 12.26
C LEU A 27 -1.00 2.41 10.75
N ILE A 28 0.26 2.37 10.34
CA ILE A 28 0.63 2.50 8.93
C ILE A 28 0.87 1.11 8.34
N VAL A 29 0.00 0.69 7.41
CA VAL A 29 0.10 -0.60 6.72
C VAL A 29 0.42 -0.38 5.25
N HIS A 30 1.58 -0.89 4.81
CA HIS A 30 1.98 -0.86 3.41
C HIS A 30 1.57 -2.15 2.69
N LEU A 31 0.60 -2.05 1.78
CA LEU A 31 0.23 -3.15 0.89
C LEU A 31 1.16 -3.16 -0.31
N THR A 32 1.88 -4.27 -0.49
CA THR A 32 2.87 -4.45 -1.56
C THR A 32 2.42 -5.50 -2.53
N VAL A 33 2.71 -5.27 -3.80
CA VAL A 33 2.35 -6.13 -4.93
C VAL A 33 3.56 -6.27 -5.84
N GLY A 34 3.81 -7.46 -6.38
CA GLY A 34 4.86 -7.66 -7.38
C GLY A 34 4.51 -7.00 -8.72
N PHE A 35 5.52 -6.65 -9.51
CA PHE A 35 5.32 -5.96 -10.79
C PHE A 35 4.32 -6.65 -11.74
N PRO A 36 4.35 -7.99 -11.95
CA PRO A 36 3.39 -8.64 -12.85
C PRO A 36 1.93 -8.49 -12.38
N GLU A 37 1.70 -8.60 -11.07
CA GLU A 37 0.37 -8.46 -10.47
C GLU A 37 -0.07 -6.98 -10.47
N ALA A 38 0.86 -6.05 -10.25
CA ALA A 38 0.61 -4.61 -10.33
C ALA A 38 0.12 -4.24 -11.74
N LEU A 39 0.79 -4.75 -12.79
CA LEU A 39 0.42 -4.52 -14.18
C LEU A 39 -0.95 -5.13 -14.50
N ARG A 40 -1.20 -6.37 -14.06
CA ARG A 40 -2.51 -7.03 -14.22
C ARG A 40 -3.65 -6.22 -13.59
N ARG A 41 -3.43 -5.65 -12.40
CA ARG A 41 -4.41 -4.79 -11.72
C ARG A 41 -4.56 -3.44 -12.42
N ALA A 42 -3.47 -2.84 -12.89
CA ALA A 42 -3.51 -1.56 -13.61
C ALA A 42 -4.31 -1.64 -14.91
N ALA A 43 -4.20 -2.75 -15.66
CA ALA A 43 -4.94 -2.99 -16.90
C ALA A 43 -6.48 -2.98 -16.73
N SER A 44 -6.99 -3.16 -15.50
CA SER A 44 -8.43 -3.07 -15.21
C SER A 44 -8.94 -1.64 -15.00
N ARG A 45 -8.04 -0.63 -15.01
CA ARG A 45 -8.33 0.78 -14.71
C ARG A 45 -7.97 1.66 -15.90
N LYS A 46 -8.40 2.93 -15.86
CA LYS A 46 -7.90 3.91 -16.81
C LYS A 46 -6.40 4.10 -16.58
N VAL A 47 -5.62 3.75 -17.60
CA VAL A 47 -4.17 3.87 -17.60
C VAL A 47 -3.78 5.27 -18.04
N TRP A 48 -2.99 5.95 -17.22
CA TRP A 48 -2.47 7.30 -17.48
C TRP A 48 -0.96 7.33 -17.73
N LEU A 49 -0.30 6.20 -17.49
CA LEU A 49 1.14 6.02 -17.64
C LEU A 49 1.39 5.05 -18.80
N THR A 50 2.43 5.29 -19.56
CA THR A 50 3.01 4.27 -20.44
C THR A 50 3.55 3.10 -19.61
N ASP A 51 3.77 1.95 -20.24
CA ASP A 51 4.34 0.77 -19.57
C ASP A 51 5.72 1.07 -18.95
N ASP A 52 6.54 1.89 -19.62
CA ASP A 52 7.85 2.31 -19.12
C ASP A 52 7.73 3.24 -17.91
N GLU A 53 6.82 4.23 -17.95
CA GLU A 53 6.58 5.12 -16.80
C GLU A 53 6.04 4.33 -15.61
N PHE A 54 5.15 3.34 -15.85
CA PHE A 54 4.63 2.48 -14.80
C PHE A 54 5.74 1.62 -14.17
N ARG A 55 6.62 1.04 -15.00
CA ARG A 55 7.79 0.28 -14.53
C ARG A 55 8.74 1.14 -13.72
N MET A 56 9.08 2.33 -14.22
CA MET A 56 9.95 3.27 -13.51
C MET A 56 9.38 3.69 -12.17
N LEU A 57 8.07 3.96 -12.11
CA LEU A 57 7.39 4.29 -10.85
C LEU A 57 7.45 3.11 -9.87
N HIS A 58 7.17 1.89 -10.34
CA HIS A 58 7.23 0.70 -9.51
C HIS A 58 8.64 0.43 -8.96
N GLU A 59 9.67 0.58 -9.81
CA GLU A 59 11.07 0.45 -9.41
C GLU A 59 11.47 1.51 -8.36
N ALA A 60 11.01 2.76 -8.53
CA ALA A 60 11.26 3.85 -7.59
C ALA A 60 10.62 3.60 -6.21
N ASP A 61 9.36 3.14 -6.18
CA ASP A 61 8.65 2.79 -4.94
C ASP A 61 9.34 1.65 -4.19
N VAL A 62 9.88 0.66 -4.92
CA VAL A 62 10.63 -0.47 -4.34
C VAL A 62 11.98 -0.01 -3.79
N ALA A 63 12.68 0.89 -4.50
CA ALA A 63 14.01 1.35 -4.13
C ALA A 63 14.02 2.24 -2.87
N ASN A 64 12.92 2.96 -2.61
CA ASN A 64 12.80 3.85 -1.45
C ASN A 64 11.50 3.61 -0.67
N PRO A 65 11.38 2.46 0.02
CA PRO A 65 10.10 2.05 0.55
C PRO A 65 9.70 2.85 1.81
N PRO A 66 8.39 3.06 2.03
CA PRO A 66 7.89 3.79 3.20
C PRO A 66 8.19 3.08 4.53
N THR A 67 8.35 3.87 5.59
CA THR A 67 8.54 3.40 6.98
C THR A 67 7.20 3.03 7.65
N ALA A 68 6.54 2.00 7.10
CA ALA A 68 5.30 1.46 7.63
C ALA A 68 5.53 0.56 8.86
N ASP A 69 4.52 0.43 9.74
CA ASP A 69 4.53 -0.52 10.87
C ASP A 69 4.53 -1.96 10.36
N HIS A 70 3.74 -2.20 9.32
CA HIS A 70 3.59 -3.51 8.71
C HIS A 70 3.63 -3.42 7.20
N ARG A 71 4.17 -4.47 6.58
CA ARG A 71 4.18 -4.67 5.13
C ARG A 71 3.46 -5.97 4.81
N ILE A 72 2.41 -5.89 3.99
CA ILE A 72 1.64 -7.05 3.57
C ILE A 72 1.87 -7.25 2.08
N GLN A 73 2.41 -8.41 1.71
CA GLN A 73 2.44 -8.88 0.34
C GLN A 73 1.01 -9.38 -0.01
N VAL A 74 0.41 -8.81 -1.05
CA VAL A 74 -0.98 -9.07 -1.47
C VAL A 74 -1.11 -9.71 -2.86
N ASP A 75 -0.04 -10.31 -3.38
CA ASP A 75 -0.09 -11.05 -4.64
C ASP A 75 -1.01 -12.24 -4.43
N GLU A 76 -1.83 -12.54 -5.44
CA GLU A 76 -2.76 -13.66 -5.46
C GLU A 76 -3.87 -13.61 -4.37
N LEU A 77 -3.82 -12.67 -3.44
CA LEU A 77 -4.87 -12.49 -2.44
C LEU A 77 -6.09 -11.82 -3.06
N ASP A 78 -7.24 -12.45 -2.85
CA ASP A 78 -8.52 -11.79 -3.08
C ASP A 78 -8.77 -10.68 -2.04
N LEU A 79 -9.79 -9.86 -2.29
CA LEU A 79 -10.13 -8.73 -1.42
C LEU A 79 -10.41 -9.18 0.02
N GLN A 80 -11.13 -10.30 0.20
CA GLN A 80 -11.49 -10.81 1.53
C GLN A 80 -10.26 -11.23 2.33
N SER A 81 -9.30 -11.88 1.68
CA SER A 81 -8.03 -12.28 2.30
C SER A 81 -7.17 -11.08 2.65
N GLN A 82 -7.13 -10.07 1.79
CA GLN A 82 -6.44 -8.80 2.08
C GLN A 82 -7.05 -8.12 3.31
N THR A 83 -8.37 -7.96 3.35
CA THR A 83 -9.08 -7.34 4.48
C THR A 83 -8.80 -8.07 5.79
N LYS A 84 -8.92 -9.40 5.81
CA LYS A 84 -8.63 -10.22 7.00
C LYS A 84 -7.20 -10.06 7.49
N LYS A 85 -6.22 -9.87 6.60
CA LYS A 85 -4.84 -9.63 7.01
C LYS A 85 -4.69 -8.28 7.70
N VAL A 86 -5.34 -7.23 7.18
CA VAL A 86 -5.32 -5.89 7.79
C VAL A 86 -6.05 -5.89 9.14
N GLU A 87 -7.22 -6.53 9.23
CA GLU A 87 -7.99 -6.66 10.48
C GLU A 87 -7.15 -7.28 11.59
N ARG A 88 -6.42 -8.37 11.30
CA ARG A 88 -5.55 -9.03 12.29
C ARG A 88 -4.42 -8.15 12.80
N LEU A 89 -3.95 -7.18 12.01
CA LEU A 89 -2.93 -6.23 12.48
C LEU A 89 -3.52 -5.19 13.43
N TRP A 90 -4.81 -4.88 13.28
CA TRP A 90 -5.50 -3.92 14.15
C TRP A 90 -5.90 -4.52 15.50
N GLU A 91 -6.15 -5.83 15.54
CA GLU A 91 -6.52 -6.55 16.76
C GLU A 91 -5.33 -6.95 17.65
N GLY A 92 -4.09 -6.84 17.14
CA GLY A 92 -2.86 -7.15 17.86
C GLY A 92 -2.39 -6.05 18.80
#